data_AF-J0QQF8-F1
#
_entry.id   AF-J0QQF8-F1
#
_cell.length_a   1.000
_cell.length_b   1.000
_cell.length_c   1.000
_cell.angle_alpha   90.00
_cell.angle_beta   90.00
_cell.angle_gamma   90.00
#
_symmetry.space_group_name_H-M   'P 1'
#
loop_
_entity.id
_entity.type
_entity.pdbx_description
1 polymer ?
#
loop_
_entity_poly.entity_id
_entity_poly.type
_entity_poly.pdbx_seq_one_letter_code
_entity_poly.pdbx_strand_id
1 'polypeptide(L)' 'MFINHLKVIQYITDMSQQMNQMARQAHSPLLALLLDMVAKEGQSIINSAEALGEDPNAPMTHNHQSVE' A
#
# COMPACT_ATOMS: atom_id res chain seq x y z
N MET A 1 15.89 4.30 -2.92
CA MET A 1 15.12 5.07 -1.91
C MET A 1 13.68 4.57 -1.82
N PHE A 2 12.93 4.48 -2.93
CA PHE A 2 11.53 3.99 -2.98
C PHE A 2 11.29 2.59 -2.34
N ILE A 3 12.11 1.58 -2.67
CA ILE A 3 12.00 0.22 -2.09
C ILE A 3 12.17 0.23 -0.55
N ASN A 4 13.02 1.12 -0.01
CA ASN A 4 13.19 1.22 1.45
C ASN A 4 11.96 1.83 2.12
N HIS A 5 11.27 2.77 1.46
CA HIS A 5 10.01 3.32 1.98
C HIS A 5 8.92 2.25 1.99
N LEU A 6 8.81 1.43 0.94
CA LEU A 6 7.85 0.32 0.91
C LEU A 6 8.09 -0.70 2.02
N LYS A 7 9.36 -1.03 2.33
CA LYS A 7 9.69 -1.89 3.47
C LYS A 7 9.23 -1.31 4.81
N VAL A 8 9.37 -0.01 5.01
CA VAL A 8 8.88 0.67 6.22
C VAL A 8 7.36 0.65 6.27
N ILE A 9 6.68 0.90 5.15
CA ILE A 9 5.22 0.86 5.06
C ILE A 9 4.72 -0.56 5.35
N GLN A 10 5.33 -1.60 4.78
CA GLN A 10 5.01 -3.01 5.08
C GLN A 10 5.14 -3.29 6.57
N TYR A 11 6.25 -2.88 7.18
CA TYR A 11 6.46 -3.08 8.61
C TYR A 11 5.36 -2.42 9.47
N ILE A 12 4.96 -1.18 9.13
CA ILE A 12 3.88 -0.46 9.83
C ILE A 12 2.53 -1.16 9.62
N THR A 13 2.26 -1.64 8.40
CA THR A 13 1.04 -2.40 8.06
C THR A 13 0.94 -3.65 8.92
N ASP A 14 2.00 -4.47 8.95
CA ASP A 14 2.04 -5.73 9.70
C ASP A 14 1.87 -5.48 11.21
N MET A 15 2.55 -4.46 11.73
CA MET A 15 2.43 -4.08 13.14
C MET A 15 1.01 -3.60 13.47
N SER A 16 0.38 -2.83 12.58
CA SER A 16 -0.99 -2.35 12.78
C SER A 16 -1.98 -3.51 12.82
N GLN A 17 -1.79 -4.55 12.00
CA GLN A 17 -2.63 -5.76 12.04
C GLN A 17 -2.48 -6.54 13.36
N GLN A 18 -1.25 -6.75 13.82
CA GLN A 18 -0.98 -7.41 15.10
C GLN A 18 -1.57 -6.62 16.28
N MET A 19 -1.38 -5.29 16.26
CA MET A 19 -1.94 -4.42 17.29
C MET A 19 -3.45 -4.38 17.26
N ASN A 20 -4.10 -4.49 16.08
CA ASN A 20 -5.56 -4.56 15.99
C ASN A 20 -6.08 -5.79 16.74
N GLN A 21 -5.43 -6.95 16.57
CA GLN A 21 -5.78 -8.17 17.32
C GLN A 21 -5.64 -7.96 18.84
N MET A 22 -4.54 -7.34 19.28
CA MET A 22 -4.33 -7.02 20.69
C MET A 22 -5.37 -6.01 21.21
N ALA A 23 -5.73 -5.00 20.42
CA ALA A 23 -6.75 -4.01 20.78
C ALA A 23 -8.13 -4.65 20.93
N ARG A 24 -8.49 -5.62 20.08
CA ARG A 24 -9.72 -6.41 20.21
C ARG A 24 -9.71 -7.25 21.50
N GLN A 25 -8.60 -7.92 21.80
CA GLN A 25 -8.45 -8.69 23.05
C GLN A 25 -8.53 -7.80 24.31
N ALA A 26 -8.00 -6.58 24.22
CA ALA A 26 -8.09 -5.56 25.26
C ALA A 26 -9.46 -4.84 25.31
N HIS A 27 -10.44 -5.26 24.50
CA HIS A 27 -11.77 -4.65 24.42
C HIS A 27 -11.73 -3.14 24.11
N SER A 28 -10.78 -2.72 23.26
CA SER A 28 -10.64 -1.34 22.80
C SER A 28 -11.10 -1.19 21.35
N PRO A 29 -12.42 -1.03 21.09
CA PRO A 29 -12.98 -1.04 19.74
C PRO A 29 -12.53 0.16 18.89
N LEU A 30 -12.38 1.34 19.49
CA LEU A 30 -11.89 2.52 18.78
C LEU A 30 -10.44 2.32 18.32
N LEU A 31 -9.58 1.81 19.21
CA LEU A 31 -8.18 1.54 18.85
C LEU A 31 -8.09 0.47 17.76
N ALA A 32 -8.89 -0.60 17.86
CA ALA A 32 -8.96 -1.63 16.83
C ALA A 32 -9.37 -1.06 15.47
N LEU A 33 -10.35 -0.14 15.43
CA LEU A 33 -10.77 0.54 14.20
C LEU A 33 -9.64 1.41 13.61
N LEU A 34 -8.96 2.21 14.44
CA LEU A 34 -7.85 3.06 13.97
C LEU A 34 -6.72 2.22 13.37
N LEU A 35 -6.35 1.12 14.03
CA LEU A 35 -5.30 0.21 13.56
C LEU A 35 -5.71 -0.54 12.28
N ASP A 36 -6.99 -0.90 12.15
CA ASP A 36 -7.54 -1.48 10.92
C ASP A 36 -7.44 -0.50 9.73
N MET A 37 -7.75 0.78 9.95
CA MET A 37 -7.63 1.80 8.92
C MET A 37 -6.17 2.01 8.49
N VAL A 38 -5.23 2.07 9.44
CA VAL A 38 -3.80 2.19 9.13
C VAL A 38 -3.31 0.99 8.33
N ALA A 39 -3.68 -0.24 8.73
CA ALA A 39 -3.32 -1.44 8.00
C ALA A 39 -3.88 -1.45 6.57
N LYS A 40 -5.14 -1.04 6.38
CA LYS A 40 -5.77 -0.94 5.05
C LYS A 40 -5.09 0.09 4.15
N GLU A 41 -4.78 1.26 4.69
CA GLU A 41 -4.08 2.31 3.94
C GLU A 41 -2.67 1.87 3.55
N GLY A 42 -1.92 1.30 4.49
CA GLY A 42 -0.58 0.77 4.22
C GLY A 42 -0.60 -0.30 3.14
N GLN A 43 -1.53 -1.25 3.20
CA GLN A 43 -1.70 -2.28 2.17
C GLN A 43 -2.08 -1.68 0.80
N SER A 44 -2.95 -0.67 0.77
CA SER A 44 -3.32 0.04 -0.46
C SER A 44 -2.11 0.67 -1.14
N ILE A 45 -1.22 1.31 -0.37
CA ILE A 45 0.01 1.92 -0.88
C ILE A 45 0.95 0.86 -1.46
N ILE A 46 1.11 -0.28 -0.77
CA ILE A 46 1.96 -1.39 -1.23
C ILE A 46 1.43 -1.95 -2.54
N ASN A 47 0.13 -2.28 -2.60
CA ASN A 47 -0.51 -2.82 -3.80
C ASN A 47 -0.38 -1.84 -4.99
N SER A 48 -0.55 -0.54 -4.74
CA SER A 48 -0.41 0.49 -5.77
C SER A 48 1.03 0.57 -6.28
N ALA A 49 2.02 0.41 -5.40
CA ALA A 49 3.42 0.41 -5.78
C ALA A 49 3.84 -0.86 -6.53
N GLU A 50 3.28 -2.01 -6.16
CA GLU A 50 3.46 -3.27 -6.90
C GLU A 50 2.86 -3.17 -8.31
N ALA A 51 1.64 -2.65 -8.44
CA ALA A 51 0.99 -2.42 -9.74
C ALA A 51 1.79 -1.47 -10.65
N LEU A 52 2.52 -0.50 -10.07
CA LEU A 52 3.43 0.39 -10.81
C LEU A 52 4.77 -0.28 -11.17
N GLY A 53 5.16 -1.34 -10.46
CA GLY A 53 6.33 -2.16 -10.77
C GLY A 53 6.04 -3.30 -11.76
N GLU A 54 4.78 -3.72 -11.87
CA GLU A 54 4.27 -4.74 -12.79
C GLU A 54 3.88 -4.19 -14.17
N ASP A 55 4.68 -3.30 -14.76
CA ASP A 55 4.52 -2.93 -16.18
C ASP A 55 5.70 -3.41 -17.04
N PRO A 56 5.80 -4.71 -17.39
CA PRO A 56 6.72 -5.18 -18.42
C PRO A 56 6.25 -4.84 -19.85
N ASN A 57 5.08 -4.22 -20.04
CA ASN A 57 4.43 -4.03 -21.33
C ASN A 57 3.75 -2.65 -21.48
N ALA A 58 4.41 -1.55 -21.11
CA ALA A 58 4.03 -0.25 -21.67
C ALA A 58 4.55 -0.18 -23.11
N PRO A 59 3.70 -0.29 -24.17
CA PRO A 59 4.18 -0.06 -25.50
C PRO A 59 4.48 1.44 -25.64
N MET A 60 5.72 1.77 -25.95
CA MET A 60 6.08 3.08 -26.48
C MET A 60 5.38 3.27 -27.82
N THR A 61 4.16 3.79 -27.83
CA THR A 61 3.57 4.34 -29.06
C THR A 61 4.16 5.72 -29.29
N HIS A 62 5.14 5.73 -30.19
CA HIS A 62 5.70 6.90 -30.84
C HIS A 62 4.63 7.93 -31.23
N ASN A 63 4.94 9.19 -30.95
CA ASN A 63 4.32 10.36 -31.56
C ASN A 63 4.16 10.15 -33.07
N HIS A 64 2.93 9.95 -33.54
CA HIS A 64 2.59 10.22 -34.93
C HIS A 64 1.92 11.59 -34.99
N GLN A 65 2.73 12.55 -35.42
CA GLN A 65 2.33 13.84 -35.97
C GLN A 65 1.20 13.60 -36.99
N SER A 66 -0.01 14.08 -36.67
CA SER A 66 -1.09 14.20 -37.64
C SER A 66 -0.81 15.45 -38.45
N VAL A 67 -0.31 15.27 -39.67
CA VAL A 67 -0.37 16.27 -40.72
C VAL A 67 -1.00 15.58 -41.91
N GLU A 68 -2.31 15.79 -42.07
CA GLU A 68 -3.02 15.97 -43.34
C GLU A 68 -4.41 16.54 -43.03
#